data_AF-A0A5N9GS79-F1
#
_entry.id   AF-A0A5N9GS79-F1
#
_cell.length_a   1.000
_cell.length_b   1.000
_cell.length_c   1.000
_cell.angle_alpha   90.00
_cell.angle_beta   90.00
_cell.angle_gamma   90.00
#
_symmetry.space_group_name_H-M   'P 1'
#
loop_
_entity.id
_entity.type
_entity.pdbx_description
1 polymer ?
#
loop_
_entity_poly.entity_id
_entity_poly.type
_entity_poly.pdbx_seq_one_letter_code
_entity_poly.pdbx_strand_id
1 'polypeptide(L)'
;MTTDLNTPSWWGGENRASGRPSLLGLIDNGTMDTQTAALLWLLVDRGSSILAAAGPQLAGKTTLLTTLLDLMPSSLDSSREQVLTRGKEEDFSFLKRTVPQETYILVAELSNHTPAYLWGDSVQTLFHALDVGYAMLATMHADAPEEVLDILRDYPVFIPNSQLHHVGVVVNLVLMYGEHELNRRVSGITLIEPGPSLVTLMDWNADDNSIAFLTSREVMDALARHVGLSFEELSGELKQRHDALQERLTVGDLTPPAVVQMAEAYN
;
A
#
# COMPACT_ATOMS: atom_id res chain seq x y z
N MET A 1 7.25 -25.61 -3.65
CA MET A 1 7.11 -25.10 -5.02
C MET A 1 6.83 -23.62 -4.88
N THR A 2 7.89 -22.82 -4.92
CA THR A 2 7.82 -21.36 -4.90
C THR A 2 7.06 -20.93 -6.14
N THR A 3 5.83 -20.46 -5.98
CA THR A 3 5.07 -19.86 -7.07
C THR A 3 5.84 -18.66 -7.56
N ASP A 4 6.37 -18.76 -8.78
CA ASP A 4 6.90 -17.63 -9.55
C ASP A 4 5.78 -16.61 -9.69
N LEU A 5 5.73 -15.71 -8.71
CA LEU A 5 5.51 -14.29 -8.86
C LEU A 5 4.90 -13.88 -10.21
N ASN A 6 3.58 -13.68 -10.20
CA ASN A 6 2.81 -12.91 -11.18
C ASN A 6 3.25 -11.41 -11.24
N THR A 7 4.40 -11.03 -10.66
CA THR A 7 4.95 -9.67 -10.77
C THR A 7 5.10 -9.15 -12.19
N PRO A 8 5.41 -9.95 -13.24
CA PRO A 8 5.44 -9.44 -14.60
C PRO A 8 4.10 -8.86 -15.03
N SER A 9 2.97 -9.53 -14.77
CA SER A 9 1.66 -9.05 -15.20
C SER A 9 1.19 -7.83 -14.39
N TRP A 10 1.50 -7.79 -13.09
CA TRP A 10 1.29 -6.62 -12.23
C TRP A 10 2.07 -5.37 -12.70
N TRP A 11 3.24 -5.58 -13.30
CA TRP A 11 4.21 -4.53 -13.62
C TRP A 11 4.34 -4.20 -15.12
N GLY A 12 3.46 -4.74 -15.97
CA GLY A 12 3.42 -4.45 -17.40
C GLY A 12 4.38 -5.27 -18.28
N GLY A 13 4.68 -6.50 -17.87
CA GLY A 13 5.45 -7.53 -18.58
C GLY A 13 6.83 -7.82 -17.96
N GLU A 14 7.46 -8.92 -18.39
CA GLU A 14 8.78 -9.38 -17.91
C GLU A 14 9.88 -8.32 -18.06
N ASN A 15 9.83 -7.52 -19.13
CA ASN A 15 10.84 -6.49 -19.43
C ASN A 15 10.87 -5.32 -18.42
N ARG A 16 9.81 -5.11 -17.64
CA ARG A 16 9.79 -4.05 -16.61
C ARG A 16 10.25 -4.56 -15.25
N ALA A 17 10.30 -5.87 -15.04
CA ALA A 17 10.69 -6.47 -13.76
C ALA A 17 12.20 -6.32 -13.49
N SER A 18 13.02 -6.32 -14.54
CA SER A 18 14.46 -6.04 -14.46
C SER A 18 14.72 -4.56 -14.17
N GLY A 19 15.36 -4.25 -13.06
CA GLY A 19 15.71 -2.88 -12.67
C GLY A 19 14.57 -2.09 -12.01
N ARG A 20 13.55 -2.78 -11.48
CA ARG A 20 12.50 -2.11 -10.69
C ARG A 20 13.09 -1.48 -9.41
N PRO A 21 12.54 -0.35 -8.94
CA PRO A 21 12.91 0.21 -7.64
C PRO A 21 12.63 -0.77 -6.50
N SER A 22 13.41 -0.65 -5.43
CA SER A 22 13.15 -1.28 -4.13
C SER A 22 12.65 -0.24 -3.14
N LEU A 23 12.13 -0.67 -1.99
CA LEU A 23 11.77 0.25 -0.91
C LEU A 23 12.98 1.13 -0.50
N LEU A 24 14.17 0.54 -0.37
CA LEU A 24 15.39 1.26 -0.02
C LEU A 24 15.77 2.28 -1.10
N GLY A 25 15.56 1.95 -2.38
CA GLY A 25 15.75 2.90 -3.49
C GLY A 25 14.75 4.06 -3.47
N LEU A 26 13.52 3.84 -2.99
CA LEU A 26 12.55 4.91 -2.77
C LEU A 26 12.90 5.80 -1.58
N ILE A 27 13.60 5.27 -0.57
CA ILE A 27 14.15 6.08 0.52
C ILE A 27 15.35 6.89 0.00
N ASP A 28 16.27 6.24 -0.71
CA ASP A 28 17.51 6.85 -1.23
C ASP A 28 17.23 8.01 -2.18
N ASN A 29 16.24 7.88 -3.07
CA ASN A 29 15.85 8.95 -3.99
C ASN A 29 14.92 10.01 -3.38
N GLY A 30 14.61 9.92 -2.08
CA GLY A 30 13.79 10.88 -1.36
C GLY A 30 12.29 10.82 -1.66
N THR A 31 11.79 9.74 -2.26
CA THR A 31 10.34 9.51 -2.44
C THR A 31 9.62 9.40 -1.10
N MET A 32 10.28 8.82 -0.09
CA MET A 32 9.80 8.77 1.28
C MET A 32 10.99 8.76 2.25
N ASP A 33 10.77 9.05 3.52
CA ASP A 33 11.80 8.85 4.56
C ASP A 33 11.71 7.45 5.20
N THR A 34 12.70 7.13 6.02
CA THR A 34 12.78 5.83 6.70
C THR A 34 11.61 5.60 7.66
N GLN A 35 11.08 6.66 8.28
CA GLN A 35 9.94 6.56 9.18
C GLN A 35 8.64 6.22 8.43
N THR A 36 8.45 6.77 7.22
CA THR A 36 7.36 6.41 6.30
C THR A 36 7.48 4.98 5.85
N ALA A 37 8.67 4.56 5.45
CA ALA A 37 8.92 3.19 5.05
C ALA A 37 8.65 2.19 6.20
N ALA A 38 9.03 2.53 7.44
CA ALA A 38 8.75 1.70 8.61
C ALA A 38 7.25 1.56 8.90
N LEU A 39 6.48 2.66 8.76
CA LEU A 39 5.03 2.62 8.88
C LEU A 39 4.39 1.72 7.80
N LEU A 40 4.78 1.90 6.54
CA LEU A 40 4.25 1.10 5.44
C LEU A 40 4.61 -0.39 5.59
N TRP A 41 5.83 -0.68 6.06
CA TRP A 41 6.23 -2.06 6.38
C TRP A 41 5.33 -2.65 7.46
N LEU A 42 5.11 -1.94 8.58
CA LEU A 42 4.19 -2.42 9.62
C LEU A 42 2.79 -2.70 9.08
N LEU A 43 2.24 -1.82 8.24
CA LEU A 43 0.91 -1.98 7.67
C LEU A 43 0.79 -3.25 6.81
N VAL A 44 1.79 -3.50 5.95
CA VAL A 44 1.85 -4.72 5.10
C VAL A 44 1.99 -5.98 5.95
N ASP A 45 2.89 -5.95 6.93
CA ASP A 45 3.13 -7.07 7.83
C ASP A 45 1.86 -7.47 8.59
N ARG A 46 1.07 -6.47 8.99
CA ARG A 46 -0.21 -6.65 9.71
C ARG A 46 -1.40 -6.93 8.80
N GLY A 47 -1.21 -7.06 7.48
CA GLY A 47 -2.28 -7.42 6.55
C GLY A 47 -3.25 -6.27 6.26
N SER A 48 -2.81 -5.01 6.38
CA SER A 48 -3.65 -3.84 6.12
C SER A 48 -3.92 -3.69 4.62
N SER A 49 -5.14 -3.29 4.26
CA SER A 49 -5.42 -2.80 2.90
C SER A 49 -4.72 -1.47 2.65
N ILE A 50 -4.11 -1.30 1.47
CA ILE A 50 -3.42 -0.08 1.08
C ILE A 50 -3.89 0.34 -0.32
N LEU A 51 -4.33 1.59 -0.44
CA LEU A 51 -4.72 2.21 -1.70
C LEU A 51 -3.73 3.34 -2.03
N ALA A 52 -2.92 3.16 -3.06
CA ALA A 52 -2.03 4.20 -3.56
C ALA A 52 -2.83 5.16 -4.47
N ALA A 53 -2.85 6.44 -4.13
CA ALA A 53 -3.60 7.47 -4.84
C ALA A 53 -2.67 8.57 -5.37
N ALA A 54 -2.99 9.10 -6.55
CA ALA A 54 -2.34 10.28 -7.14
C ALA A 54 -3.21 10.77 -8.31
N GLY A 55 -3.39 12.09 -8.47
CA GLY A 55 -4.06 12.67 -9.63
C GLY A 55 -3.39 12.29 -10.95
N PRO A 56 -2.09 12.55 -11.16
CA PRO A 56 -1.45 12.25 -12.44
C PRO A 56 -1.15 10.75 -12.64
N GLN A 57 -1.16 10.33 -13.91
CA GLN A 57 -0.56 9.06 -14.31
C GLN A 57 0.96 9.12 -14.10
N LEU A 58 1.61 7.95 -13.94
CA LEU A 58 3.06 7.83 -13.78
C LEU A 58 3.65 8.46 -12.49
N ALA A 59 2.80 8.85 -11.54
CA ALA A 59 3.19 9.32 -10.21
C ALA A 59 3.90 8.26 -9.35
N GLY A 60 3.90 6.99 -9.77
CA GLY A 60 4.59 5.89 -9.09
C GLY A 60 3.71 5.04 -8.15
N LYS A 61 2.38 5.13 -8.25
CA LYS A 61 1.42 4.33 -7.44
C LYS A 61 1.74 2.83 -7.47
N THR A 62 1.78 2.25 -8.66
CA THR A 62 2.11 0.83 -8.82
C THR A 62 3.54 0.55 -8.35
N THR A 63 4.49 1.50 -8.56
CA THR A 63 5.89 1.35 -8.12
C THR A 63 5.94 1.15 -6.62
N LEU A 64 5.29 2.06 -5.89
CA LEU A 64 5.18 2.01 -4.44
C LEU A 64 4.62 0.66 -3.99
N LEU A 65 3.44 0.28 -4.47
CA LEU A 65 2.81 -0.99 -4.06
C LEU A 65 3.68 -2.21 -4.37
N THR A 66 4.42 -2.18 -5.48
CA THR A 66 5.33 -3.27 -5.85
C THR A 66 6.51 -3.38 -4.87
N THR A 67 7.04 -2.25 -4.38
CA THR A 67 8.07 -2.29 -3.33
C THR A 67 7.53 -2.80 -2.00
N LEU A 68 6.24 -2.59 -1.72
CA LEU A 68 5.60 -3.09 -0.51
C LEU A 68 5.37 -4.60 -0.56
N LEU A 69 5.18 -5.19 -1.74
CA LEU A 69 5.10 -6.65 -1.90
C LEU A 69 6.37 -7.38 -1.44
N ASP A 70 7.54 -6.73 -1.52
CA ASP A 70 8.82 -7.30 -1.06
C ASP A 70 8.90 -7.42 0.47
N LEU A 71 8.04 -6.70 1.19
CA LEU A 71 7.97 -6.70 2.65
C LEU A 71 6.93 -7.69 3.17
N MET A 72 6.16 -8.34 2.28
CA MET A 72 5.17 -9.31 2.70
C MET A 72 5.85 -10.47 3.42
N PRO A 73 5.31 -10.93 4.55
CA PRO A 73 5.86 -12.09 5.25
C PRO A 73 5.94 -13.29 4.31
N SER A 74 7.12 -13.90 4.23
CA SER A 74 7.41 -15.06 3.37
C SER A 74 7.67 -16.33 4.17
N SER A 75 7.60 -16.29 5.51
CA SER A 75 7.75 -17.47 6.36
C SER A 75 6.62 -18.48 6.10
N LEU A 76 6.91 -19.78 6.20
CA LEU A 76 5.93 -20.83 5.91
C LEU A 76 4.64 -20.71 6.74
N ASP A 77 4.75 -20.17 7.95
CA ASP A 77 3.64 -20.01 8.90
C ASP A 77 2.91 -18.66 8.76
N SER A 78 3.38 -17.76 7.89
CA SER A 78 2.76 -16.42 7.71
C SER A 78 2.75 -15.95 6.26
N SER A 79 3.07 -16.81 5.30
CA SER A 79 3.10 -16.46 3.88
C SER A 79 1.70 -16.09 3.40
N ARG A 80 1.57 -14.92 2.78
CA ARG A 80 0.29 -14.49 2.19
C ARG A 80 0.27 -14.75 0.69
N GLU A 81 -0.73 -15.51 0.23
CA GLU A 81 -1.04 -15.69 -1.19
C GLU A 81 -1.39 -14.32 -1.82
N GLN A 82 -0.92 -14.10 -3.04
CA GLN A 82 -1.21 -12.90 -3.82
C GLN A 82 -2.10 -13.27 -5.00
N VAL A 83 -3.23 -12.58 -5.16
CA VAL A 83 -4.15 -12.79 -6.28
C VAL A 83 -4.33 -11.50 -7.07
N LEU A 84 -3.85 -11.49 -8.31
CA LEU A 84 -4.07 -10.38 -9.24
C LEU A 84 -5.45 -10.50 -9.90
N THR A 85 -6.25 -9.44 -9.77
CA THR A 85 -7.53 -9.32 -10.47
C THR A 85 -7.37 -9.15 -11.98
N ARG A 86 -8.37 -9.60 -12.73
CA ARG A 86 -8.42 -9.56 -14.21
C ARG A 86 -9.25 -8.38 -14.76
N GLY A 87 -9.40 -7.32 -13.98
CA GLY A 87 -10.19 -6.15 -14.34
C GLY A 87 -11.64 -6.50 -14.65
N LYS A 88 -12.13 -6.12 -15.83
CA LYS A 88 -13.51 -6.37 -16.28
C LYS A 88 -13.85 -7.87 -16.38
N GLU A 89 -12.86 -8.73 -16.61
CA GLU A 89 -13.07 -10.18 -16.72
C GLU A 89 -12.97 -10.91 -15.37
N GLU A 90 -12.82 -10.19 -14.26
CA GLU A 90 -12.73 -10.82 -12.95
C GLU A 90 -14.03 -11.54 -12.56
N ASP A 91 -13.89 -12.81 -12.16
CA ASP A 91 -15.01 -13.67 -11.75
C ASP A 91 -14.99 -14.03 -10.26
N PHE A 92 -13.97 -13.55 -9.53
CA PHE A 92 -13.77 -13.77 -8.10
C PHE A 92 -13.76 -15.26 -7.68
N SER A 93 -13.49 -16.17 -8.61
CA SER A 93 -13.43 -17.61 -8.33
C SER A 93 -12.38 -17.97 -7.28
N PHE A 94 -11.36 -17.12 -7.10
CA PHE A 94 -10.34 -17.27 -6.07
C PHE A 94 -10.92 -17.26 -4.64
N LEU A 95 -12.05 -16.59 -4.40
CA LEU A 95 -12.69 -16.53 -3.08
C LEU A 95 -13.10 -17.91 -2.54
N LYS A 96 -13.23 -18.92 -3.41
CA LYS A 96 -13.58 -20.29 -3.02
C LYS A 96 -12.37 -21.19 -2.73
N ARG A 97 -11.17 -20.74 -3.07
CA ARG A 97 -9.94 -21.55 -3.03
C ARG A 97 -8.84 -20.96 -2.14
N THR A 98 -8.97 -19.71 -1.70
CA THR A 98 -7.97 -19.05 -0.85
C THR A 98 -8.53 -18.75 0.54
N VAL A 99 -7.65 -18.52 1.51
CA VAL A 99 -8.01 -18.16 2.89
C VAL A 99 -7.94 -16.63 3.03
N PRO A 100 -9.02 -15.94 3.49
CA PRO A 100 -9.07 -14.48 3.51
C PRO A 100 -7.88 -13.82 4.22
N GLN A 101 -7.58 -14.25 5.45
CA GLN A 101 -6.53 -13.67 6.30
C GLN A 101 -5.11 -13.91 5.77
N GLU A 102 -4.96 -14.86 4.85
CA GLU A 102 -3.71 -15.26 4.23
C GLU A 102 -3.63 -14.78 2.77
N THR A 103 -4.55 -13.92 2.31
CA THR A 103 -4.60 -13.51 0.90
C THR A 103 -4.63 -11.99 0.74
N TYR A 104 -3.73 -11.48 -0.09
CA TYR A 104 -3.80 -10.14 -0.65
C TYR A 104 -4.39 -10.16 -2.06
N ILE A 105 -5.43 -9.34 -2.26
CA ILE A 105 -6.03 -9.08 -3.56
C ILE A 105 -5.29 -7.88 -4.18
N LEU A 106 -4.64 -8.11 -5.32
CA LEU A 106 -3.94 -7.07 -6.07
C LEU A 106 -4.86 -6.51 -7.15
N VAL A 107 -5.11 -5.21 -7.09
CA VAL A 107 -5.98 -4.49 -8.02
C VAL A 107 -5.15 -3.46 -8.77
N ALA A 108 -4.98 -3.67 -10.08
CA ALA A 108 -4.10 -2.83 -10.88
C ALA A 108 -4.50 -1.36 -10.79
N GLU A 109 -5.80 -1.07 -10.93
CA GLU A 109 -6.42 0.21 -10.65
C GLU A 109 -7.92 0.04 -10.44
N LEU A 110 -8.48 0.86 -9.55
CA LEU A 110 -9.93 1.03 -9.36
C LEU A 110 -10.38 2.21 -10.24
N SER A 111 -10.71 1.93 -11.52
CA SER A 111 -11.26 2.93 -12.45
C SER A 111 -11.91 2.28 -13.67
N ASN A 112 -12.64 3.06 -14.46
CA ASN A 112 -13.24 2.63 -15.74
C ASN A 112 -12.40 2.94 -16.98
N HIS A 113 -11.14 3.35 -16.82
CA HIS A 113 -10.34 3.85 -17.94
C HIS A 113 -9.96 2.78 -18.97
N THR A 114 -9.85 1.52 -18.57
CA THR A 114 -9.51 0.39 -19.45
C THR A 114 -10.10 -0.93 -18.93
N PRO A 115 -10.38 -1.93 -19.80
CA PRO A 115 -10.84 -3.25 -19.37
C PRO A 115 -9.91 -3.99 -18.40
N ALA A 116 -8.63 -3.60 -18.33
CA ALA A 116 -7.68 -4.18 -17.38
C ALA A 116 -7.94 -3.76 -15.92
N TYR A 117 -8.79 -2.75 -15.70
CA TYR A 117 -9.07 -2.19 -14.39
C TYR A 117 -10.41 -2.69 -13.83
N LEU A 118 -10.52 -2.67 -12.51
CA LEU A 118 -11.67 -3.17 -11.79
C LEU A 118 -12.62 -2.00 -11.51
N TRP A 119 -13.91 -2.13 -11.87
CA TRP A 119 -14.88 -1.06 -11.72
C TRP A 119 -16.31 -1.54 -11.46
N GLY A 120 -17.18 -0.62 -11.01
CA GLY A 120 -18.60 -0.87 -10.82
C GLY A 120 -18.89 -2.00 -9.84
N ASP A 121 -19.79 -2.90 -10.21
CA ASP A 121 -20.23 -4.04 -9.40
C ASP A 121 -19.08 -4.98 -8.98
N SER A 122 -18.00 -5.04 -9.76
CA SER A 122 -16.81 -5.81 -9.38
C SER A 122 -16.10 -5.21 -8.17
N VAL A 123 -16.13 -3.88 -8.01
CA VAL A 123 -15.59 -3.21 -6.80
C VAL A 123 -16.50 -3.48 -5.61
N GLN A 124 -17.82 -3.51 -5.79
CA GLN A 124 -18.72 -3.96 -4.72
C GLN A 124 -18.36 -5.38 -4.28
N THR A 125 -18.16 -6.30 -5.23
CA THR A 125 -17.76 -7.68 -4.93
C THR A 125 -16.41 -7.75 -4.19
N LEU A 126 -15.45 -6.91 -4.59
CA LEU A 126 -14.18 -6.74 -3.87
C LEU A 126 -14.42 -6.32 -2.42
N PHE A 127 -15.24 -5.29 -2.17
CA PHE A 127 -15.50 -4.82 -0.80
C PHE A 127 -16.23 -5.88 0.06
N HIS A 128 -17.10 -6.70 -0.52
CA HIS A 128 -17.65 -7.88 0.19
C HIS A 128 -16.57 -8.92 0.53
N ALA A 129 -15.53 -9.06 -0.28
CA ALA A 129 -14.39 -9.90 0.07
C ALA A 129 -13.60 -9.28 1.24
N LEU A 130 -13.43 -7.96 1.27
CA LEU A 130 -12.76 -7.27 2.37
C LEU A 130 -13.54 -7.41 3.70
N ASP A 131 -14.87 -7.39 3.66
CA ASP A 131 -15.73 -7.65 4.84
C ASP A 131 -15.43 -9.02 5.51
N VAL A 132 -15.05 -10.03 4.72
CA VAL A 132 -14.77 -11.39 5.24
C VAL A 132 -13.30 -11.62 5.57
N GLY A 133 -12.48 -10.57 5.50
CA GLY A 133 -11.11 -10.55 6.01
C GLY A 133 -10.00 -10.65 4.96
N TYR A 134 -10.32 -10.48 3.67
CA TYR A 134 -9.28 -10.24 2.66
C TYR A 134 -8.67 -8.85 2.82
N ALA A 135 -7.40 -8.71 2.47
CA ALA A 135 -6.74 -7.42 2.32
C ALA A 135 -6.52 -7.08 0.83
N MET A 136 -6.38 -5.80 0.50
CA MET A 136 -6.07 -5.39 -0.88
C MET A 136 -4.87 -4.45 -0.98
N LEU A 137 -4.17 -4.54 -2.12
CA LEU A 137 -3.32 -3.47 -2.62
C LEU A 137 -3.92 -2.96 -3.92
N ALA A 138 -4.29 -1.68 -3.97
CA ALA A 138 -4.98 -1.10 -5.10
C ALA A 138 -4.41 0.26 -5.48
N THR A 139 -4.51 0.65 -6.76
CA THR A 139 -4.24 2.03 -7.17
C THR A 139 -5.51 2.76 -7.55
N MET A 140 -5.52 4.09 -7.40
CA MET A 140 -6.61 4.95 -7.86
C MET A 140 -6.07 6.30 -8.33
N HIS A 141 -6.81 6.95 -9.23
CA HIS A 141 -6.62 8.36 -9.55
C HIS A 141 -7.44 9.22 -8.59
N ALA A 142 -6.77 9.84 -7.63
CA ALA A 142 -7.33 10.77 -6.67
C ALA A 142 -6.18 11.59 -6.06
N ASP A 143 -6.39 12.88 -5.85
CA ASP A 143 -5.42 13.78 -5.25
C ASP A 143 -5.49 13.76 -3.71
N ALA A 144 -6.67 13.47 -3.15
CA ALA A 144 -6.93 13.48 -1.72
C ALA A 144 -7.68 12.22 -1.25
N PRO A 145 -7.53 11.81 0.03
CA PRO A 145 -8.27 10.66 0.57
C PRO A 145 -9.80 10.87 0.53
N GLU A 146 -10.29 12.10 0.66
CA GLU A 146 -11.71 12.43 0.51
C GLU A 146 -12.23 12.07 -0.88
N GLU A 147 -11.45 12.40 -1.91
CA GLU A 147 -11.80 12.09 -3.31
C GLU A 147 -11.86 10.57 -3.55
N VAL A 148 -10.96 9.80 -2.94
CA VAL A 148 -11.04 8.32 -2.95
C VAL A 148 -12.39 7.86 -2.40
N LEU A 149 -12.82 8.40 -1.26
CA LEU A 149 -14.09 8.02 -0.65
C LEU A 149 -15.30 8.44 -1.50
N ASP A 150 -15.28 9.63 -2.09
CA ASP A 150 -16.35 10.13 -2.93
C ASP A 150 -16.50 9.28 -4.20
N ILE A 151 -15.39 8.96 -4.87
CA ILE A 151 -15.35 8.06 -6.03
C ILE A 151 -15.96 6.69 -5.70
N LEU A 152 -15.63 6.14 -4.52
CA LEU A 152 -16.14 4.83 -4.10
C LEU A 152 -17.63 4.86 -3.73
N ARG A 153 -18.14 5.97 -3.19
CA ARG A 153 -19.56 6.15 -2.85
C ARG A 153 -20.44 6.34 -4.07
N ASP A 154 -19.91 6.99 -5.09
CA ASP A 154 -20.70 7.38 -6.25
C ASP A 154 -21.01 6.22 -7.19
N TYR A 155 -22.10 6.37 -7.95
CA TYR A 155 -22.43 5.44 -9.03
C TYR A 155 -21.32 5.49 -10.10
N PRO A 156 -20.86 4.36 -10.63
CA PRO A 156 -21.43 3.01 -10.53
C PRO A 156 -20.81 2.11 -9.44
N VAL A 157 -19.92 2.63 -8.59
CA VAL A 157 -19.24 1.83 -7.57
C VAL A 157 -20.15 1.59 -6.37
N PHE A 158 -20.71 2.66 -5.80
CA PHE A 158 -21.75 2.60 -4.75
C PHE A 158 -21.37 1.78 -3.49
N ILE A 159 -20.17 1.99 -2.95
CA ILE A 159 -19.74 1.41 -1.67
C ILE A 159 -20.43 2.15 -0.51
N PRO A 160 -21.16 1.45 0.39
CA PRO A 160 -21.79 2.06 1.55
C PRO A 160 -20.75 2.55 2.57
N ASN A 161 -21.09 3.63 3.29
CA ASN A 161 -20.23 4.21 4.34
C ASN A 161 -19.75 3.19 5.38
N SER A 162 -20.55 2.16 5.68
CA SER A 162 -20.17 1.09 6.60
C SER A 162 -18.97 0.27 6.13
N GLN A 163 -18.72 0.18 4.82
CA GLN A 163 -17.63 -0.61 4.23
C GLN A 163 -16.39 0.22 3.85
N LEU A 164 -16.49 1.56 3.81
CA LEU A 164 -15.37 2.41 3.33
C LEU A 164 -14.08 2.27 4.16
N HIS A 165 -14.18 1.90 5.43
CA HIS A 165 -13.01 1.61 6.27
C HIS A 165 -12.17 0.44 5.75
N HIS A 166 -12.71 -0.43 4.89
CA HIS A 166 -11.95 -1.50 4.24
C HIS A 166 -10.93 -1.01 3.20
N VAL A 167 -10.98 0.28 2.81
CA VAL A 167 -9.86 0.93 2.11
C VAL A 167 -8.57 0.78 2.92
N GLY A 168 -8.67 0.75 4.25
CA GLY A 168 -7.52 0.67 5.15
C GLY A 168 -6.77 1.99 5.15
N VAL A 169 -5.67 2.06 4.40
CA VAL A 169 -4.81 3.24 4.35
C VAL A 169 -4.71 3.77 2.92
N VAL A 170 -4.94 5.07 2.75
CA VAL A 170 -4.66 5.78 1.50
C VAL A 170 -3.25 6.36 1.57
N VAL A 171 -2.43 6.07 0.57
CA VAL A 171 -1.08 6.64 0.40
C VAL A 171 -1.09 7.55 -0.82
N ASN A 172 -1.06 8.86 -0.58
CA ASN A 172 -1.05 9.86 -1.64
C ASN A 172 0.38 10.07 -2.16
N LEU A 173 0.54 10.10 -3.48
CA LEU A 173 1.79 10.47 -4.14
C LEU A 173 1.60 11.74 -4.98
N VAL A 174 2.61 12.59 -4.95
CA VAL A 174 2.72 13.75 -5.84
C VAL A 174 3.89 13.59 -6.80
N LEU A 175 3.70 14.11 -8.01
CA LEU A 175 4.75 14.26 -9.01
C LEU A 175 5.16 15.72 -9.06
N MET A 176 6.42 15.99 -8.71
CA MET A 176 7.02 17.32 -8.76
C MET A 176 7.97 17.43 -9.95
N TYR A 177 7.98 18.61 -10.55
CA TYR A 177 8.92 18.97 -11.61
C TYR A 177 10.04 19.80 -11.01
N GLY A 178 11.23 19.22 -10.87
CA GLY A 178 12.46 19.97 -10.60
C GLY A 178 13.01 20.62 -11.88
N GLU A 179 14.05 21.44 -11.76
CA GLU A 179 14.68 22.11 -12.91
C GLU A 179 15.20 21.11 -13.97
N HIS A 180 15.59 19.90 -13.55
CA HIS A 180 16.15 18.87 -14.44
C HIS A 180 15.61 17.44 -14.22
N GLU A 181 14.78 17.20 -13.19
CA GLU A 181 14.35 15.85 -12.82
C GLU A 181 12.87 15.78 -12.39
N LEU A 182 12.23 14.65 -12.67
CA LEU A 182 10.90 14.29 -12.19
C LEU A 182 11.02 13.63 -10.83
N ASN A 183 10.62 14.32 -9.78
CA ASN A 183 10.65 13.80 -8.41
C ASN A 183 9.27 13.31 -8.00
N ARG A 184 9.21 12.10 -7.46
CA ARG A 184 8.01 11.54 -6.86
C ARG A 184 8.14 11.64 -5.36
N ARG A 185 7.05 11.87 -4.65
CA ARG A 185 7.06 11.92 -3.19
C ARG A 185 5.74 11.40 -2.63
N VAL A 186 5.81 10.65 -1.54
CA VAL A 186 4.63 10.38 -0.69
C VAL A 186 4.26 11.70 -0.03
N SER A 187 3.08 12.22 -0.36
CA SER A 187 2.59 13.48 0.18
C SER A 187 1.76 13.31 1.44
N GLY A 188 1.19 12.13 1.65
CA GLY A 188 0.42 11.84 2.85
C GLY A 188 0.03 10.38 2.98
N ILE A 189 -0.20 9.98 4.22
CA ILE A 189 -0.73 8.66 4.59
C ILE A 189 -1.92 8.88 5.49
N THR A 190 -3.10 8.41 5.09
CA THR A 190 -4.35 8.60 5.82
C THR A 190 -5.02 7.26 6.07
N LEU A 191 -5.29 6.97 7.34
CA LEU A 191 -6.08 5.82 7.77
C LEU A 191 -7.58 6.14 7.66
N ILE A 192 -8.35 5.23 7.07
CA ILE A 192 -9.81 5.31 6.97
C ILE A 192 -10.44 4.48 8.09
N GLU A 193 -10.97 5.15 9.11
CA GLU A 193 -11.67 4.52 10.24
C GLU A 193 -13.16 4.29 9.95
N PRO A 194 -13.83 3.39 10.70
CA PRO A 194 -15.28 3.25 10.66
C PRO A 194 -16.01 4.60 10.84
N GLY A 195 -17.13 4.78 10.13
CA GLY A 195 -17.78 6.11 10.08
C GLY A 195 -17.14 7.06 9.06
N PRO A 196 -16.53 6.48 8.00
CA PRO A 196 -15.39 7.00 7.21
C PRO A 196 -14.61 8.18 7.83
N SER A 197 -14.12 8.02 9.05
CA SER A 197 -13.29 9.06 9.68
C SER A 197 -11.87 9.00 9.15
N LEU A 198 -11.30 10.14 8.78
CA LEU A 198 -9.96 10.25 8.23
C LEU A 198 -8.96 10.57 9.35
N VAL A 199 -7.95 9.73 9.51
CA VAL A 199 -6.86 9.95 10.47
C VAL A 199 -5.54 10.05 9.70
N THR A 200 -5.02 11.26 9.56
CA THR A 200 -3.71 11.49 8.94
C THR A 200 -2.62 10.92 9.84
N LEU A 201 -1.77 10.04 9.29
CA LEU A 201 -0.64 9.42 9.98
C LEU A 201 0.67 10.13 9.66
N MET A 202 0.80 10.59 8.42
CA MET A 202 1.94 11.32 7.90
C MET A 202 1.45 12.34 6.88
N ASP A 203 2.04 13.53 6.91
CA ASP A 203 1.84 14.57 5.91
C ASP A 203 3.18 15.16 5.48
N TRP A 204 3.26 15.63 4.25
CA TRP A 204 4.44 16.31 3.71
C TRP A 204 4.10 17.76 3.39
N ASN A 205 4.89 18.67 3.96
CA ASN A 205 4.78 20.09 3.67
C ASN A 205 5.66 20.45 2.47
N ALA A 206 5.02 20.92 1.39
CA ALA A 206 5.69 21.32 0.18
C ALA A 206 6.55 22.59 0.32
N ASP A 207 6.18 23.49 1.24
CA ASP A 207 6.81 24.81 1.36
C ASP A 207 8.23 24.73 1.92
N ASP A 208 8.44 23.85 2.90
CA ASP A 208 9.73 23.63 3.56
C ASP A 208 10.32 22.23 3.32
N ASN A 209 9.65 21.43 2.49
CA ASN A 209 10.01 20.07 2.13
C ASN A 209 10.10 19.10 3.34
N SER A 210 9.41 19.41 4.45
CA SER A 210 9.44 18.61 5.68
C SER A 210 8.37 17.52 5.71
N ILE A 211 8.66 16.44 6.44
CA ILE A 211 7.71 15.36 6.72
C ILE A 211 7.27 15.47 8.18
N ALA A 212 5.96 15.48 8.40
CA ALA A 212 5.35 15.48 9.71
C ALA A 212 4.69 14.13 9.98
N PHE A 213 5.33 13.32 10.82
CA PHE A 213 4.68 12.16 11.42
C PHE A 213 3.77 12.60 12.56
N LEU A 214 2.47 12.35 12.42
CA LEU A 214 1.51 12.71 13.46
C LEU A 214 1.58 11.68 14.58
N THR A 215 2.13 12.13 15.71
CA THR A 215 2.42 11.30 16.90
C THR A 215 1.49 11.63 18.08
N SER A 216 0.40 12.36 17.84
CA SER A 216 -0.59 12.61 18.87
C SER A 216 -1.18 11.29 19.38
N ARG A 217 -1.63 11.29 20.64
CA ARG A 217 -2.13 10.08 21.28
C ARG A 217 -3.33 9.51 20.53
N GLU A 218 -4.20 10.37 20.03
CA GLU A 218 -5.39 10.01 19.26
C GLU A 218 -5.03 9.29 17.95
N VAL A 219 -4.04 9.80 17.22
CA VAL A 219 -3.57 9.20 15.96
C VAL A 219 -2.91 7.85 16.22
N MET A 220 -2.05 7.78 17.23
CA MET A 220 -1.36 6.53 17.58
C MET A 220 -2.32 5.47 18.12
N ASP A 221 -3.34 5.85 18.90
CA ASP A 221 -4.38 4.92 19.35
C ASP A 221 -5.25 4.43 18.19
N ALA A 222 -5.53 5.26 17.18
CA ALA A 222 -6.22 4.84 15.97
C ALA A 222 -5.39 3.83 15.15
N LEU A 223 -4.12 4.13 14.93
CA LEU A 223 -3.19 3.21 14.25
C LEU A 223 -3.04 1.90 15.04
N ALA A 224 -2.84 1.96 16.35
CA ALA A 224 -2.69 0.80 17.22
C ALA A 224 -3.92 -0.11 17.16
N ARG A 225 -5.13 0.45 17.22
CA ARG A 225 -6.38 -0.31 17.03
C ARG A 225 -6.47 -0.94 15.65
N HIS A 226 -6.08 -0.22 14.60
CA HIS A 226 -6.12 -0.72 13.23
C HIS A 226 -5.22 -1.95 13.03
N VAL A 227 -3.99 -1.90 13.56
CA VAL A 227 -3.01 -2.99 13.41
C VAL A 227 -3.07 -4.04 14.53
N GLY A 228 -3.98 -3.88 15.50
CA GLY A 228 -4.18 -4.84 16.59
C GLY A 228 -3.05 -4.88 17.62
N LEU A 229 -2.41 -3.74 17.89
CA LEU A 229 -1.31 -3.61 18.86
C LEU A 229 -1.69 -2.68 20.03
N SER A 230 -0.99 -2.80 21.15
CA SER A 230 -0.94 -1.75 22.16
C SER A 230 -0.05 -0.58 21.71
N PHE A 231 -0.19 0.58 22.36
CA PHE A 231 0.64 1.75 22.07
C PHE A 231 2.14 1.50 22.25
N GLU A 232 2.51 0.74 23.29
CA GLU A 232 3.91 0.39 23.59
C GLU A 232 4.48 -0.55 22.52
N GLU A 233 3.72 -1.58 22.15
CA GLU A 233 4.09 -2.50 21.06
C GLU A 233 4.21 -1.74 19.74
N LEU A 234 3.23 -0.90 19.39
CA LEU A 234 3.27 -0.10 18.16
C LEU A 234 4.53 0.76 18.07
N SER A 235 4.86 1.46 19.15
CA SER A 235 6.06 2.31 19.21
C SER A 235 7.35 1.49 19.08
N GLY A 236 7.41 0.32 19.71
CA GLY A 236 8.54 -0.61 19.58
C GLY A 236 8.69 -1.15 18.16
N GLU A 237 7.58 -1.60 17.57
CA GLU A 237 7.51 -2.18 16.21
C GLU A 237 7.93 -1.17 15.13
N LEU A 238 7.47 0.08 15.24
CA LEU A 238 7.90 1.16 14.32
C LEU A 238 9.37 1.48 14.49
N LYS A 239 9.87 1.57 15.73
CA LYS A 239 11.28 1.85 16.01
C LYS A 239 12.19 0.74 15.46
N GLN A 240 11.85 -0.52 15.70
CA GLN A 240 12.68 -1.64 15.23
C GLN A 240 12.76 -1.69 13.70
N ARG A 241 11.63 -1.53 13.00
CA ARG A 241 11.61 -1.48 11.52
C ARG A 241 12.39 -0.28 10.98
N HIS A 242 12.26 0.88 11.62
CA HIS A 242 13.05 2.06 11.28
C HIS A 242 14.55 1.78 11.41
N ASP A 243 14.99 1.24 12.54
CA ASP A 243 16.41 0.96 12.80
C ASP A 243 16.97 -0.09 11.82
N ALA A 244 16.19 -1.13 11.51
CA ALA A 244 16.57 -2.16 10.52
C ALA A 244 16.72 -1.58 9.10
N LEU A 245 15.81 -0.69 8.68
CA LEU A 245 15.91 0.02 7.41
C LEU A 245 17.15 0.92 7.37
N GLN A 246 17.44 1.66 8.45
CA GLN A 246 18.64 2.49 8.55
C GLN A 246 19.92 1.66 8.45
N GLU A 247 20.01 0.56 9.18
CA GLU A 247 21.14 -0.36 9.09
C GLU A 247 21.33 -0.83 7.64
N ARG A 248 20.26 -1.26 6.97
CA ARG A 248 20.34 -1.75 5.59
C ARG A 248 20.76 -0.66 4.60
N LEU A 249 20.31 0.58 4.78
CA LEU A 249 20.76 1.72 3.98
C LEU A 249 22.27 1.97 4.14
N THR A 250 22.85 1.78 5.34
CA THR A 250 24.30 1.95 5.54
C THR A 250 25.14 0.90 4.82
N VAL A 251 24.59 -0.29 4.59
CA VAL A 251 25.25 -1.36 3.82
C VAL A 251 25.33 -0.99 2.33
N GLY A 252 24.39 -0.18 1.83
CA GLY A 252 24.38 0.33 0.45
C GLY A 252 23.86 -0.64 -0.61
N ASP A 253 23.40 -1.83 -0.23
CA ASP A 253 22.69 -2.75 -1.13
C ASP A 253 21.19 -2.43 -1.15
N LEU A 254 20.80 -1.62 -2.13
CA LEU A 254 19.44 -1.13 -2.32
C LEU A 254 18.61 -2.04 -3.24
N THR A 255 18.99 -3.29 -3.46
CA THR A 255 18.29 -4.17 -4.41
C THR A 255 17.00 -4.75 -3.82
N PRO A 256 15.99 -5.15 -4.63
CA PRO A 256 14.81 -5.83 -4.09
C PRO A 256 15.11 -7.10 -3.28
N PRO A 257 16.04 -8.00 -3.69
CA PRO A 257 16.45 -9.13 -2.85
C PRO A 257 17.00 -8.72 -1.48
N ALA A 258 17.67 -7.57 -1.37
CA ALA A 258 18.14 -7.03 -0.11
C ALA A 258 17.00 -6.68 0.84
N VAL A 259 15.90 -6.12 0.29
CA VAL A 259 14.68 -5.80 1.05
C VAL A 259 13.99 -7.07 1.53
N VAL A 260 13.85 -8.07 0.65
CA VAL A 260 13.24 -9.36 1.01
C VAL A 260 14.03 -10.05 2.12
N GLN A 261 15.36 -10.12 2.01
CA GLN A 261 16.21 -10.70 3.06
C GLN A 261 16.11 -9.96 4.40
N MET A 262 16.02 -8.63 4.36
CA MET A 262 15.83 -7.81 5.57
C MET A 262 14.47 -8.09 6.21
N ALA A 263 13.41 -8.17 5.41
CA ALA A 263 12.07 -8.48 5.90
C ALA A 263 11.97 -9.91 6.45
N GLU A 264 12.65 -10.88 5.83
CA GLU A 264 12.74 -12.26 6.29
C GLU A 264 13.50 -12.40 7.60
N ALA A 265 14.60 -11.65 7.78
CA ALA A 265 15.37 -11.67 9.02
C ALA A 265 14.65 -11.02 10.22
N TYR A 266 13.59 -10.25 9.95
CA TYR A 266 12.76 -9.62 10.98
C TYR A 266 11.70 -10.57 11.55
N ASN A 267 11.21 -11.52 10.75
CA ASN A 267 10.12 -12.46 11.08
C ASN A 267 10.63 -13.78 11.67
#